data_AF-A0A7V8XQY2-F1
#
_entry.id   AF-A0A7V8XQY2-F1
#
_cell.length_a   1.000
_cell.length_b   1.000
_cell.length_c   1.000
_cell.angle_alpha   90.00
_cell.angle_beta   90.00
_cell.angle_gamma   90.00
#
_symmetry.space_group_name_H-M   'P 1'
#
loop_
_entity.id
_entity.type
_entity.pdbx_description
1 polymer ?
#
loop_
_entity_poly.entity_id
_entity_poly.type
_entity_poly.pdbx_seq_one_letter_code
_entity_poly.pdbx_strand_id
1 'polypeptide(L)'
;MSVPTLPDVFRQLSCLADVRGGDESADLRSAAAVLERLAPAHLPKLLARARAGQPLDLPALSPAAIDRVRNVAGQGGDAVLEAARSRVPFLLRRLLEMRSVSCQQAVLLARELGIATLSDLQAALLHGHLEPGFGNAAGQLAGAAAALSIDTRPTLLGRAYDILTAVRESMAVHCPAFDEITIAGDARRFEPLVRELVLVGRTVDADAALAELAAMGGVDDVLYRAGNRAIISLLRSEIDIRCATPGDRGTVLFMSTGSQEHVGEIARKAPRPGPCASEADVYARVGLPWIPPEVRNGSGEIEAAGRSLLPRLVERADIRGDLHMHSTFSDGQDTLEAMITSAALLGYEYVAITDHSTSAAASR
;
A
#
# COMPACT_ATOMS: atom_id res chain seq x y z
N MET A 1 26.64 6.45 -20.68
CA MET A 1 25.70 7.29 -19.89
C MET A 1 26.52 8.31 -19.13
N SER A 2 26.14 9.59 -19.12
CA SER A 2 26.83 10.59 -18.31
C SER A 2 26.64 10.28 -16.83
N VAL A 3 27.71 10.31 -16.04
CA VAL A 3 27.61 10.23 -14.57
C VAL A 3 26.79 11.44 -14.10
N PRO A 4 25.74 11.26 -13.27
CA PRO A 4 24.93 12.37 -12.78
C PRO A 4 25.82 13.34 -11.99
N THR A 5 25.66 14.64 -12.24
CA THR A 5 26.40 15.66 -11.50
C THR A 5 25.91 15.71 -10.05
N LEU A 6 26.70 16.24 -9.12
CA LEU A 6 26.26 16.38 -7.73
C LEU A 6 24.95 17.18 -7.60
N PRO A 7 24.74 18.30 -8.32
CA PRO A 7 23.42 18.96 -8.36
C PRO A 7 22.29 18.06 -8.85
N ASP A 8 22.52 17.21 -9.87
CA ASP A 8 21.52 16.25 -10.35
C ASP A 8 21.11 15.24 -9.28
N VAL A 9 22.08 14.74 -8.50
CA VAL A 9 21.82 13.84 -7.37
C VAL A 9 20.87 14.52 -6.37
N PHE A 10 21.14 15.77 -5.99
CA PHE A 10 20.28 16.50 -5.05
C PHE A 10 18.89 16.81 -5.62
N ARG A 11 18.78 17.14 -6.91
CA ARG A 11 17.48 17.29 -7.58
C ARG A 11 16.66 16.01 -7.54
N GLN A 12 17.29 14.86 -7.84
CA GLN A 12 16.61 13.57 -7.78
C GLN A 12 16.22 13.21 -6.35
N LEU A 13 17.08 13.46 -5.35
CA LEU A 13 16.76 13.24 -3.95
C LEU A 13 15.57 14.10 -3.49
N SER A 14 15.55 15.38 -3.83
CA SER A 14 14.40 16.25 -3.54
C SER A 14 13.12 15.70 -4.14
N CYS A 15 13.17 15.29 -5.40
CA CYS A 15 11.98 14.76 -6.06
C CYS A 15 11.48 13.45 -5.42
N LEU A 16 12.38 12.54 -5.03
CA LEU A 16 11.99 11.34 -4.27
C LEU A 16 11.38 11.72 -2.91
N ALA A 17 11.91 12.74 -2.23
CA ALA A 17 11.32 13.27 -1.01
C ALA A 17 9.93 13.89 -1.23
N ASP A 18 9.71 14.60 -2.34
CA ASP A 18 8.40 15.10 -2.76
C ASP A 18 7.41 13.96 -2.99
N VAL A 19 7.85 12.86 -3.63
CA VAL A 19 7.02 11.67 -3.81
C VAL A 19 6.58 11.08 -2.46
N ARG A 20 7.47 11.03 -1.47
CA ARG A 20 7.18 10.52 -0.11
C ARG A 20 6.30 11.46 0.70
N GLY A 21 6.43 12.76 0.48
CA GLY A 21 5.73 13.82 1.23
C GLY A 21 6.47 14.24 2.49
N GLY A 22 7.80 14.10 2.49
CA GLY A 22 8.64 14.48 3.62
C GLY A 22 9.14 15.92 3.55
N ASP A 23 9.41 16.50 4.71
CA ASP A 23 9.85 17.90 4.86
C ASP A 23 11.26 18.16 4.30
N GLU A 24 12.06 17.11 4.10
CA GLU A 24 13.46 17.22 3.64
C GLU A 24 13.60 17.77 2.20
N SER A 25 12.52 17.81 1.44
CA SER A 25 12.58 18.20 0.03
C SER A 25 13.04 19.65 -0.19
N ALA A 26 12.62 20.59 0.67
CA ALA A 26 13.02 21.99 0.58
C ALA A 26 14.54 22.17 0.76
N ASP A 27 15.11 21.49 1.76
CA ASP A 27 16.54 21.47 2.04
C ASP A 27 17.34 20.88 0.87
N LEU A 28 16.85 19.80 0.28
CA LEU A 28 17.46 19.15 -0.87
C LEU A 28 17.45 20.03 -2.13
N ARG A 29 16.35 20.77 -2.38
CA ARG A 29 16.28 21.78 -3.47
C ARG A 29 17.27 22.91 -3.24
N SER A 30 17.35 23.42 -2.01
CA SER A 30 18.31 24.46 -1.64
C SER A 30 19.75 24.00 -1.89
N ALA A 31 20.08 22.78 -1.46
CA ALA A 31 21.37 22.15 -1.73
C ALA A 31 21.67 22.05 -3.24
N ALA A 32 20.73 21.56 -4.05
CA ALA A 32 20.90 21.51 -5.50
C ALA A 32 21.21 22.90 -6.10
N ALA A 33 20.43 23.92 -5.74
CA ALA A 33 20.57 25.28 -6.26
C ALA A 33 21.90 25.94 -5.85
N VAL A 34 22.36 25.71 -4.61
CA VAL A 34 23.66 26.21 -4.14
C VAL A 34 24.81 25.52 -4.87
N LEU A 35 24.75 24.19 -4.99
CA LEU A 35 25.79 23.38 -5.64
C LEU A 35 25.90 23.68 -7.14
N GLU A 36 24.79 24.00 -7.81
CA GLU A 36 24.75 24.39 -9.23
C GLU A 36 25.44 25.73 -9.50
N ARG A 37 25.41 26.65 -8.52
CA ARG A 37 26.10 27.95 -8.60
C ARG A 37 27.60 27.85 -8.33
N LEU A 38 28.07 26.73 -7.77
CA LEU A 38 29.50 26.53 -7.52
C LEU A 38 30.22 26.24 -8.85
N ALA A 39 31.38 26.87 -9.02
CA ALA A 39 32.25 26.54 -10.15
C ALA A 39 32.63 25.04 -10.10
N PRO A 40 32.59 24.29 -11.22
CA PRO A 40 32.91 22.86 -11.24
C PRO A 40 34.26 22.50 -10.59
N ALA A 41 35.24 23.41 -10.66
CA ALA A 41 36.55 23.26 -10.03
C ALA A 41 36.53 23.22 -8.50
N HIS A 42 35.50 23.78 -7.85
CA HIS A 42 35.36 23.81 -6.40
C HIS A 42 34.70 22.55 -5.83
N LEU A 43 33.98 21.79 -6.65
CA LEU A 43 33.23 20.61 -6.24
C LEU A 43 34.11 19.48 -5.67
N PRO A 44 35.27 19.13 -6.28
CA PRO A 44 36.16 18.10 -5.72
C PRO A 44 36.71 18.49 -4.34
N LYS A 45 37.06 19.78 -4.16
CA LYS A 45 37.57 20.30 -2.89
C LYS A 45 36.48 20.27 -1.81
N LEU A 46 35.24 20.64 -2.17
CA LEU A 46 34.09 20.54 -1.28
C LEU A 46 33.87 19.09 -0.82
N LEU A 47 33.85 18.13 -1.75
CA LEU A 47 33.64 16.71 -1.44
C LEU A 47 34.78 16.14 -0.58
N ALA A 48 36.03 16.55 -0.82
CA ALA A 48 37.16 16.14 0.03
C ALA A 48 37.02 16.67 1.46
N ARG A 49 36.64 17.94 1.64
CA ARG A 49 36.34 18.51 2.97
C ARG A 49 35.19 17.79 3.66
N ALA A 50 34.13 17.48 2.91
CA ALA A 50 32.97 16.78 3.43
C ALA A 50 33.33 15.39 3.96
N ARG A 51 34.15 14.62 3.24
CA ARG A 51 34.68 13.32 3.68
C ARG A 51 35.59 13.42 4.90
N ALA A 52 36.38 14.48 4.97
CA ALA A 52 37.29 14.73 6.09
C ALA A 52 36.58 15.30 7.35
N GLY A 53 35.24 15.43 7.33
CA GLY A 53 34.48 16.01 8.44
C GLY A 53 34.76 17.49 8.67
N GLN A 54 35.37 18.18 7.71
CA GLN A 54 35.71 19.59 7.84
C GLN A 54 34.47 20.48 7.66
N PRO A 55 34.50 21.72 8.21
CA PRO A 55 33.45 22.70 7.95
C PRO A 55 33.28 22.97 6.44
N LEU A 56 32.04 22.91 5.97
CA LEU A 56 31.65 23.27 4.61
C LEU A 56 31.15 24.71 4.63
N ASP A 57 31.81 25.57 3.85
CA ASP A 57 31.45 26.98 3.72
C ASP A 57 30.26 27.13 2.76
N LEU A 58 29.09 26.74 3.26
CA LEU A 58 27.82 26.76 2.55
C LEU A 58 26.75 27.44 3.44
N PRO A 59 26.87 28.75 3.73
CA PRO A 59 26.03 29.45 4.71
C PRO A 59 24.54 29.51 4.30
N ALA A 60 24.23 29.29 3.03
CA ALA A 60 22.87 29.22 2.52
C ALA A 60 22.17 27.87 2.77
N LEU A 61 22.89 26.87 3.30
CA LEU A 61 22.35 25.53 3.56
C LEU A 61 22.07 25.33 5.05
N SER A 62 20.96 24.65 5.33
CA SER A 62 20.62 24.18 6.67
C SER A 62 21.61 23.09 7.14
N PRO A 63 21.70 22.82 8.45
CA PRO A 63 22.50 21.71 8.97
C PRO A 63 22.14 20.36 8.35
N ALA A 64 20.85 20.10 8.13
CA ALA A 64 20.36 18.87 7.51
C ALA A 64 20.82 18.74 6.04
N ALA A 65 20.75 19.83 5.26
CA ALA A 65 21.28 19.86 3.90
C ALA A 65 22.79 19.62 3.86
N ILE A 66 23.55 20.20 4.79
CA ILE A 66 25.01 20.00 4.92
C ILE A 66 25.31 18.52 5.24
N ASP A 67 24.57 17.91 6.16
CA ASP A 67 24.74 16.51 6.51
C ASP A 67 24.42 15.59 5.34
N ARG A 68 23.43 15.95 4.52
CA ARG A 68 23.16 15.23 3.28
C ARG A 68 24.31 15.34 2.27
N VAL A 69 24.93 16.52 2.13
CA VAL A 69 26.15 16.69 1.31
C VAL A 69 27.28 15.79 1.80
N ARG A 70 27.48 15.68 3.12
CA ARG A 70 28.46 14.75 3.70
C ARG A 70 28.13 13.30 3.40
N ASN A 71 26.86 12.91 3.54
CA ASN A 71 26.41 11.56 3.24
C ASN A 71 26.71 11.18 1.78
N VAL A 72 26.31 12.03 0.83
CA VAL A 72 26.59 11.84 -0.61
C VAL A 72 28.10 11.80 -0.88
N ALA A 73 28.89 12.63 -0.20
CA ALA A 73 30.35 12.61 -0.36
C ALA A 73 30.98 11.31 0.15
N GLY A 74 30.50 10.77 1.26
CA GLY A 74 31.03 9.56 1.90
C GLY A 74 30.60 8.26 1.21
N GLN A 75 29.32 8.11 0.89
CA GLN A 75 28.75 6.88 0.35
C GLN A 75 28.74 6.83 -1.19
N GLY A 76 28.78 8.00 -1.84
CA GLY A 76 28.59 8.15 -3.28
C GLY A 76 27.12 8.41 -3.65
N GLY A 77 26.91 9.24 -4.68
CA GLY A 77 25.58 9.67 -5.09
C GLY A 77 24.64 8.54 -5.49
N ASP A 78 25.15 7.53 -6.21
CA ASP A 78 24.34 6.39 -6.66
C ASP A 78 23.80 5.57 -5.49
N ALA A 79 24.65 5.25 -4.50
CA ALA A 79 24.24 4.51 -3.31
C ALA A 79 23.17 5.27 -2.51
N VAL A 80 23.33 6.59 -2.38
CA VAL A 80 22.36 7.45 -1.68
C VAL A 80 21.04 7.57 -2.45
N LEU A 81 21.08 7.59 -3.78
CA LEU A 81 19.88 7.61 -4.63
C LEU A 81 19.13 6.28 -4.57
N GLU A 82 19.82 5.16 -4.65
CA GLU A 82 19.20 3.83 -4.51
C GLU A 82 18.55 3.67 -3.13
N ALA A 83 19.23 4.09 -2.07
CA ALA A 83 18.66 4.11 -0.72
C ALA A 83 17.48 5.08 -0.58
N ALA A 84 17.36 6.13 -1.40
CA ALA A 84 16.18 6.99 -1.42
C ALA A 84 15.04 6.39 -2.25
N ARG A 85 15.36 5.71 -3.36
CA ARG A 85 14.39 5.00 -4.21
C ARG A 85 13.74 3.82 -3.50
N SER A 86 14.46 3.15 -2.59
CA SER A 86 13.87 2.08 -1.79
C SER A 86 12.81 2.59 -0.79
N ARG A 87 12.74 3.90 -0.55
CA ARG A 87 11.83 4.54 0.42
C ARG A 87 10.63 5.21 -0.22
N VAL A 88 10.38 4.97 -1.51
CA VAL A 88 9.13 5.37 -2.20
C VAL A 88 8.27 4.12 -2.45
N PRO A 89 6.94 4.27 -2.62
CA PRO A 89 6.04 3.14 -2.85
C PRO A 89 6.45 2.32 -4.06
N PHE A 90 6.19 1.01 -4.01
CA PHE A 90 6.60 0.05 -5.03
C PHE A 90 6.22 0.51 -6.44
N LEU A 91 4.97 0.94 -6.65
CA LEU A 91 4.52 1.40 -7.96
C LEU A 91 5.43 2.52 -8.49
N LEU A 92 5.59 3.59 -7.73
CA LEU A 92 6.32 4.78 -8.17
C LEU A 92 7.80 4.48 -8.37
N ARG A 93 8.39 3.65 -7.50
CA ARG A 93 9.75 3.13 -7.67
C ARG A 93 9.90 2.43 -9.03
N ARG A 94 9.01 1.49 -9.34
CA ARG A 94 9.09 0.71 -10.58
C ARG A 94 8.85 1.56 -11.82
N LEU A 95 7.90 2.49 -11.77
CA LEU A 95 7.66 3.40 -12.89
C LEU A 95 8.88 4.27 -13.21
N LEU A 96 9.62 4.72 -12.17
CA LEU A 96 10.88 5.46 -12.34
C LEU A 96 12.01 4.58 -12.89
N GLU A 97 12.17 3.36 -12.37
CA GLU A 97 13.18 2.39 -12.83
C GLU A 97 12.97 1.98 -14.29
N MET A 98 11.72 1.72 -14.67
CA MET A 98 11.30 1.40 -16.05
C MET A 98 11.37 2.61 -16.98
N ARG A 99 11.61 3.82 -16.44
CA ARG A 99 11.55 5.09 -17.17
C ARG A 99 10.20 5.30 -17.85
N SER A 100 9.14 4.77 -17.25
CA SER A 100 7.75 4.96 -17.69
C SER A 100 7.23 6.35 -17.35
N VAL A 101 7.81 6.98 -16.33
CA VAL A 101 7.54 8.36 -15.94
C VAL A 101 8.84 9.07 -15.59
N SER A 102 8.85 10.38 -15.79
CA SER A 102 9.85 11.27 -15.20
C SER A 102 9.59 11.47 -13.70
N CYS A 103 10.57 12.03 -13.01
CA CYS A 103 10.43 12.31 -11.58
C CYS A 103 9.30 13.31 -11.28
N GLN A 104 9.13 14.35 -12.10
CA GLN A 104 8.03 15.31 -11.97
C GLN A 104 6.66 14.64 -12.19
N GLN A 105 6.57 13.73 -13.15
CA GLN A 105 5.36 12.93 -13.35
C GLN A 105 5.08 11.98 -12.18
N ALA A 106 6.10 11.41 -11.53
CA ALA A 106 5.90 10.61 -10.32
C ALA A 106 5.38 11.46 -9.15
N VAL A 107 5.87 12.69 -8.99
CA VAL A 107 5.34 13.65 -8.00
C VAL A 107 3.89 14.00 -8.32
N LEU A 108 3.57 14.26 -9.60
CA LEU A 108 2.21 14.53 -10.07
C LEU A 108 1.24 13.37 -9.76
N LEU A 109 1.64 12.13 -10.07
CA LEU A 109 0.89 10.93 -9.69
C LEU A 109 0.64 10.90 -8.18
N ALA A 110 1.69 11.02 -7.37
CA ALA A 110 1.62 10.83 -5.93
C ALA A 110 0.87 11.94 -5.19
N ARG A 111 1.12 13.21 -5.56
CA ARG A 111 0.74 14.40 -4.79
C ARG A 111 -0.53 15.05 -5.29
N GLU A 112 -0.70 15.15 -6.60
CA GLU A 112 -1.87 15.80 -7.18
C GLU A 112 -2.98 14.80 -7.47
N LEU A 113 -2.64 13.61 -7.98
CA LEU A 113 -3.62 12.57 -8.32
C LEU A 113 -3.85 11.54 -7.21
N GLY A 114 -3.00 11.50 -6.18
CA GLY A 114 -3.10 10.53 -5.08
C GLY A 114 -2.84 9.08 -5.50
N ILE A 115 -2.20 8.85 -6.63
CA ILE A 115 -1.87 7.54 -7.20
C ILE A 115 -0.53 7.07 -6.63
N ALA A 116 -0.58 6.08 -5.74
CA ALA A 116 0.60 5.54 -5.08
C ALA A 116 0.69 4.00 -5.17
N THR A 117 -0.43 3.31 -5.48
CA THR A 117 -0.48 1.86 -5.65
C THR A 117 -0.94 1.46 -7.06
N LEU A 118 -0.69 0.20 -7.43
CA LEU A 118 -1.03 -0.29 -8.77
C LEU A 118 -2.54 -0.24 -9.03
N SER A 119 -3.36 -0.53 -8.01
CA SER A 119 -4.81 -0.40 -8.07
C SER A 119 -5.25 1.05 -8.28
N ASP A 120 -4.58 2.03 -7.65
CA ASP A 120 -4.88 3.45 -7.92
C ASP A 120 -4.64 3.80 -9.40
N LEU A 121 -3.50 3.34 -9.95
CA LEU A 121 -3.15 3.61 -11.35
C LEU A 121 -4.12 2.94 -12.32
N GLN A 122 -4.50 1.69 -12.04
CA GLN A 122 -5.49 0.96 -12.84
C GLN A 122 -6.86 1.65 -12.80
N ALA A 123 -7.30 2.10 -11.63
CA ALA A 123 -8.54 2.88 -11.49
C ALA A 123 -8.46 4.20 -12.28
N ALA A 124 -7.35 4.93 -12.17
CA ALA A 124 -7.15 6.18 -12.90
C ALA A 124 -7.14 5.99 -14.42
N LEU A 125 -6.54 4.90 -14.91
CA LEU A 125 -6.56 4.51 -16.32
C LEU A 125 -7.97 4.16 -16.79
N LEU A 126 -8.71 3.37 -16.00
CA LEU A 126 -10.06 2.91 -16.34
C LEU A 126 -11.06 4.08 -16.41
N HIS A 127 -10.92 5.07 -15.54
CA HIS A 127 -11.85 6.19 -15.42
C HIS A 127 -11.38 7.46 -16.15
N GLY A 128 -10.23 7.43 -16.82
CA GLY A 128 -9.71 8.58 -17.58
C GLY A 128 -9.21 9.74 -16.71
N HIS A 129 -8.75 9.47 -15.48
CA HIS A 129 -8.34 10.48 -14.51
C HIS A 129 -6.86 10.95 -14.66
N LEU A 130 -6.14 10.51 -15.70
CA LEU A 130 -4.71 10.82 -15.89
C LEU A 130 -4.43 12.09 -16.71
N GLU A 131 -5.44 12.81 -17.20
CA GLU A 131 -5.26 13.70 -18.35
C GLU A 131 -4.65 15.11 -18.12
N PRO A 132 -4.53 15.71 -16.93
CA PRO A 132 -3.69 16.90 -16.81
C PRO A 132 -2.22 16.52 -16.54
N GLY A 133 -1.35 16.64 -17.57
CA GLY A 133 0.12 16.59 -17.41
C GLY A 133 0.83 15.33 -17.92
N PHE A 134 0.09 14.33 -18.40
CA PHE A 134 0.67 13.08 -18.93
C PHE A 134 0.70 12.97 -20.45
N GLY A 135 -0.13 13.72 -21.19
CA GLY A 135 -0.14 13.67 -22.67
C GLY A 135 -0.13 12.24 -23.22
N ASN A 136 0.77 11.94 -24.15
CA ASN A 136 0.91 10.59 -24.73
C ASN A 136 1.44 9.51 -23.74
N ALA A 137 1.84 9.88 -22.51
CA ALA A 137 2.36 8.94 -21.52
C ALA A 137 1.28 8.02 -20.93
N ALA A 138 -0.02 8.29 -21.17
CA ALA A 138 -1.10 7.41 -20.73
C ALA A 138 -0.95 5.97 -21.28
N GLY A 139 -0.58 5.82 -22.56
CA GLY A 139 -0.31 4.51 -23.15
C GLY A 139 0.91 3.81 -22.56
N GLN A 140 1.95 4.59 -22.22
CA GLN A 140 3.15 4.07 -21.56
C GLN A 140 2.84 3.59 -20.13
N LEU A 141 2.04 4.36 -19.39
CA LEU A 141 1.56 4.00 -18.06
C LEU A 141 0.66 2.76 -18.10
N ALA A 142 -0.23 2.65 -19.09
CA ALA A 142 -1.04 1.45 -19.29
C ALA A 142 -0.18 0.21 -19.53
N GLY A 143 0.82 0.31 -20.42
CA GLY A 143 1.78 -0.78 -20.66
C GLY A 143 2.59 -1.14 -19.41
N ALA A 144 3.02 -0.15 -18.65
CA ALA A 144 3.75 -0.37 -17.40
C ALA A 144 2.87 -1.03 -16.33
N ALA A 145 1.62 -0.58 -16.17
CA ALA A 145 0.66 -1.18 -15.24
C ALA A 145 0.38 -2.65 -15.61
N ALA A 146 0.23 -2.96 -16.90
CA ALA A 146 0.05 -4.34 -17.37
C ALA A 146 1.27 -5.22 -17.06
N ALA A 147 2.49 -4.72 -17.34
CA ALA A 147 3.72 -5.45 -17.04
C ALA A 147 3.90 -5.69 -15.54
N LEU A 148 3.67 -4.66 -14.71
CA LEU A 148 3.73 -4.76 -13.26
C LEU A 148 2.66 -5.71 -12.71
N SER A 149 1.52 -5.83 -13.39
CA SER A 149 0.45 -6.72 -12.95
C SER A 149 0.82 -8.20 -13.04
N ILE A 150 1.73 -8.53 -13.96
CA ILE A 150 2.27 -9.88 -14.19
C ILE A 150 3.49 -10.13 -13.28
N ASP A 151 4.35 -9.12 -13.10
CA ASP A 151 5.59 -9.21 -12.34
C ASP A 151 5.37 -9.21 -10.81
N THR A 152 4.26 -8.63 -10.35
CA THR A 152 3.88 -8.67 -8.92
C THR A 152 3.46 -10.08 -8.53
N ARG A 153 4.30 -10.76 -7.74
CA ARG A 153 3.89 -11.99 -7.04
C ARG A 153 2.86 -11.62 -5.98
N PRO A 154 1.58 -11.99 -6.15
CA PRO A 154 0.55 -11.65 -5.18
C PRO A 154 0.80 -12.39 -3.86
N THR A 155 0.28 -11.84 -2.78
CA THR A 155 0.29 -12.50 -1.47
C THR A 155 -0.90 -13.46 -1.41
N LEU A 156 -0.69 -14.70 -0.99
CA LEU A 156 -1.80 -15.63 -0.76
C LEU A 156 -2.69 -15.11 0.37
N LEU A 157 -4.01 -15.29 0.24
CA LEU A 157 -4.99 -14.75 1.19
C LEU A 157 -4.67 -15.03 2.66
N GLY A 158 -4.30 -16.27 3.01
CA GLY A 158 -3.94 -16.63 4.38
C GLY A 158 -2.76 -15.81 4.91
N ARG A 159 -1.71 -15.67 4.10
CA ARG A 159 -0.53 -14.85 4.46
C ARG A 159 -0.88 -13.36 4.57
N ALA A 160 -1.77 -12.86 3.70
CA ALA A 160 -2.24 -11.49 3.77
C ALA A 160 -3.00 -11.23 5.09
N TYR A 161 -3.86 -12.16 5.49
CA TYR A 161 -4.57 -12.09 6.78
C TYR A 161 -3.61 -12.12 7.98
N ASP A 162 -2.56 -12.96 7.96
CA ASP A 162 -1.55 -12.97 9.02
C ASP A 162 -0.90 -11.59 9.19
N ILE A 163 -0.46 -11.00 8.07
CA ILE A 163 0.22 -9.70 8.07
C ILE A 163 -0.75 -8.61 8.53
N LEU A 164 -1.91 -8.50 7.88
CA LEU A 164 -2.90 -7.46 8.16
C LEU A 164 -3.44 -7.54 9.59
N THR A 165 -3.65 -8.75 10.12
CA THR A 165 -4.09 -8.96 11.50
C THR A 165 -3.04 -8.50 12.49
N ALA A 166 -1.78 -8.92 12.29
CA ALA A 166 -0.67 -8.49 13.15
C ALA A 166 -0.48 -6.97 13.15
N VAL A 167 -0.57 -6.33 11.97
CA VAL A 167 -0.45 -4.87 11.84
C VAL A 167 -1.61 -4.17 12.52
N ARG A 168 -2.84 -4.64 12.28
CA ARG A 168 -4.05 -4.10 12.93
C ARG A 168 -3.95 -4.17 14.46
N GLU A 169 -3.50 -5.30 14.99
CA GLU A 169 -3.32 -5.48 16.44
C GLU A 169 -2.24 -4.55 16.99
N SER A 170 -1.10 -4.41 16.30
CA SER A 170 -0.05 -3.46 16.67
C SER A 170 -0.56 -2.02 16.68
N MET A 171 -1.28 -1.61 15.63
CA MET A 171 -1.88 -0.28 15.53
C MET A 171 -2.91 -0.04 16.64
N ALA A 172 -3.73 -1.03 16.98
CA ALA A 172 -4.72 -0.91 18.05
C ALA A 172 -4.07 -0.68 19.44
N VAL A 173 -2.84 -1.16 19.64
CA VAL A 173 -2.08 -0.96 20.88
C VAL A 173 -1.32 0.37 20.88
N HIS A 174 -0.72 0.75 19.76
CA HIS A 174 0.27 1.83 19.70
C HIS A 174 -0.23 3.14 19.09
N CYS A 175 -1.40 3.13 18.42
CA CYS A 175 -1.96 4.29 17.73
C CYS A 175 -3.36 4.60 18.26
N PRO A 176 -3.50 5.12 19.50
CA PRO A 176 -4.79 5.38 20.15
C PRO A 176 -5.67 6.41 19.42
N ALA A 177 -5.12 7.19 18.48
CA ALA A 177 -5.91 8.07 17.63
C ALA A 177 -6.80 7.30 16.63
N PHE A 178 -6.53 6.00 16.39
CA PHE A 178 -7.44 5.12 15.66
C PHE A 178 -8.40 4.42 16.62
N ASP A 179 -9.70 4.60 16.42
CA ASP A 179 -10.72 3.98 17.27
C ASP A 179 -11.39 2.75 16.66
N GLU A 180 -11.17 2.51 15.36
CA GLU A 180 -11.53 1.27 14.67
C GLU A 180 -10.58 1.06 13.50
N ILE A 181 -10.15 -0.19 13.27
CA ILE A 181 -9.28 -0.54 12.14
C ILE A 181 -9.88 -1.74 11.41
N THR A 182 -10.19 -1.57 10.12
CA THR A 182 -10.85 -2.57 9.29
C THR A 182 -9.94 -2.99 8.14
N ILE A 183 -9.82 -4.29 7.90
CA ILE A 183 -9.17 -4.83 6.70
C ILE A 183 -10.02 -4.48 5.47
N ALA A 184 -9.37 -3.98 4.41
CA ALA A 184 -10.01 -3.62 3.15
C ALA A 184 -9.34 -4.34 1.96
N GLY A 185 -9.59 -3.85 0.74
CA GLY A 185 -9.04 -4.40 -0.50
C GLY A 185 -9.42 -5.85 -0.77
N ASP A 186 -8.56 -6.53 -1.52
CA ASP A 186 -8.71 -7.91 -1.96
C ASP A 186 -8.89 -8.88 -0.79
N ALA A 187 -8.18 -8.66 0.32
CA ALA A 187 -8.29 -9.50 1.52
C ALA A 187 -9.70 -9.48 2.10
N ARG A 188 -10.37 -8.32 2.11
CA ARG A 188 -11.75 -8.19 2.59
C ARG A 188 -12.75 -8.84 1.63
N ARG A 189 -12.44 -8.92 0.33
CA ARG A 189 -13.26 -9.64 -0.67
C ARG A 189 -12.96 -11.14 -0.75
N PHE A 190 -12.04 -11.65 0.08
CA PHE A 190 -11.60 -13.04 0.08
C PHE A 190 -11.00 -13.51 -1.26
N GLU A 191 -10.35 -12.60 -1.99
CA GLU A 191 -9.60 -12.99 -3.20
C GLU A 191 -8.44 -13.91 -2.82
N PRO A 192 -8.22 -15.03 -3.54
CA PRO A 192 -7.15 -15.97 -3.22
C PRO A 192 -5.75 -15.33 -3.36
N LEU A 193 -5.64 -14.36 -4.27
CA LEU A 193 -4.41 -13.64 -4.61
C LEU A 193 -4.56 -12.16 -4.27
N VAL A 194 -4.08 -11.76 -3.10
CA VAL A 194 -4.13 -10.39 -2.58
C VAL A 194 -2.99 -9.58 -3.18
N ARG A 195 -3.34 -8.53 -3.93
CA ARG A 195 -2.37 -7.67 -4.63
C ARG A 195 -1.92 -6.51 -3.75
N GLU A 196 -2.79 -6.01 -2.90
CA GLU A 196 -2.55 -4.88 -2.00
C GLU A 196 -3.04 -5.18 -0.58
N LEU A 197 -2.19 -4.86 0.40
CA LEU A 197 -2.53 -4.98 1.82
C LEU A 197 -3.09 -3.63 2.28
N VAL A 198 -4.39 -3.57 2.54
CA VAL A 198 -5.09 -2.30 2.82
C VAL A 198 -5.78 -2.36 4.17
N LEU A 199 -5.57 -1.33 5.00
CA LEU A 199 -6.31 -1.09 6.23
C LEU A 199 -7.01 0.28 6.16
N VAL A 200 -8.24 0.33 6.64
CA VAL A 200 -8.97 1.58 6.85
C VAL A 200 -9.07 1.83 8.35
N GLY A 201 -8.45 2.91 8.82
CA GLY A 201 -8.46 3.32 10.21
C GLY A 201 -9.41 4.50 10.43
N ARG A 202 -10.35 4.38 11.36
CA ARG A 202 -11.24 5.47 11.73
C ARG A 202 -10.56 6.39 12.75
N THR A 203 -10.64 7.70 12.52
CA THR A 203 -10.02 8.73 13.37
C THR A 203 -10.73 10.07 13.18
N VAL A 204 -10.69 10.94 14.19
CA VAL A 204 -11.13 12.35 14.08
C VAL A 204 -9.98 13.29 13.71
N ASP A 205 -8.73 12.83 13.81
CA ASP A 205 -7.51 13.57 13.50
C ASP A 205 -6.53 12.65 12.74
N ALA A 206 -6.55 12.76 11.41
CA ALA A 206 -5.70 11.95 10.54
C ALA A 206 -4.22 12.29 10.71
N ASP A 207 -3.88 13.56 10.99
CA ASP A 207 -2.48 13.97 11.11
C ASP A 207 -1.84 13.42 12.39
N ALA A 208 -2.58 13.45 13.50
CA ALA A 208 -2.16 12.80 14.74
C ALA A 208 -2.05 11.28 14.56
N ALA A 209 -3.06 10.63 13.97
CA ALA A 209 -3.07 9.18 13.78
C ALA A 209 -1.93 8.68 12.88
N LEU A 210 -1.64 9.40 11.79
CA LEU A 210 -0.52 9.07 10.90
C LEU A 210 0.84 9.41 11.51
N ALA A 211 0.92 10.36 12.44
CA ALA A 211 2.15 10.62 13.20
C ALA A 211 2.43 9.50 14.22
N GLU A 212 1.41 9.01 14.92
CA GLU A 212 1.52 7.83 15.81
C GLU A 212 1.94 6.59 15.03
N LEU A 213 1.30 6.34 13.87
CA LEU A 213 1.67 5.25 12.97
C LEU A 213 3.15 5.33 12.54
N ALA A 214 3.62 6.52 12.15
CA ALA A 214 5.01 6.71 11.75
C ALA A 214 6.02 6.49 12.89
N ALA A 215 5.60 6.67 14.13
CA ALA A 215 6.40 6.45 15.33
C ALA A 215 6.28 5.02 15.91
N MET A 216 5.35 4.22 15.39
CA MET A 216 5.07 2.87 15.89
C MET A 216 6.30 1.96 15.72
N GLY A 217 6.65 1.25 16.79
CA GLY A 217 7.72 0.25 16.75
C GLY A 217 7.43 -0.85 15.73
N GLY A 218 8.46 -1.22 14.95
CA GLY A 218 8.36 -2.23 13.89
C GLY A 218 8.02 -1.68 12.50
N VAL A 219 7.68 -0.39 12.38
CA VAL A 219 7.61 0.27 11.06
C VAL A 219 9.02 0.43 10.52
N ASP A 220 9.30 -0.25 9.41
CA ASP A 220 10.59 -0.19 8.72
C ASP A 220 10.77 1.19 8.08
N ASP A 221 9.71 1.71 7.44
CA ASP A 221 9.71 3.05 6.84
C ASP A 221 8.30 3.57 6.55
N VAL A 222 8.17 4.89 6.41
CA VAL A 222 7.01 5.55 5.81
C VAL A 222 7.35 5.89 4.36
N LEU A 223 6.74 5.15 3.42
CA LEU A 223 7.01 5.26 1.99
C LEU A 223 6.22 6.40 1.35
N TYR A 224 5.03 6.67 1.87
CA TYR A 224 4.14 7.72 1.39
C TYR A 224 3.28 8.24 2.53
N ARG A 225 3.10 9.55 2.59
CA ARG A 225 2.09 10.20 3.44
C ARG A 225 1.50 11.39 2.71
N ALA A 226 0.17 11.46 2.58
CA ALA A 226 -0.53 12.61 2.03
C ALA A 226 -1.98 12.66 2.54
N GLY A 227 -2.39 13.81 3.09
CA GLY A 227 -3.74 14.00 3.62
C GLY A 227 -4.13 12.89 4.61
N ASN A 228 -5.16 12.14 4.26
CA ASN A 228 -5.71 11.04 5.06
C ASN A 228 -5.16 9.65 4.67
N ARG A 229 -3.97 9.56 4.05
CA ARG A 229 -3.40 8.29 3.58
C ARG A 229 -1.92 8.19 3.87
N ALA A 230 -1.47 6.99 4.24
CA ALA A 230 -0.05 6.65 4.30
C ALA A 230 0.20 5.23 3.78
N ILE A 231 1.35 5.02 3.14
CA ILE A 231 1.86 3.68 2.84
C ILE A 231 3.10 3.47 3.68
N ILE A 232 3.08 2.44 4.50
CA ILE A 232 4.21 2.04 5.35
C ILE A 232 4.83 0.76 4.84
N SER A 233 6.11 0.57 5.16
CA SER A 233 6.75 -0.73 5.09
C SER A 233 6.80 -1.32 6.50
N LEU A 234 6.21 -2.49 6.69
CA LEU A 234 6.26 -3.24 7.94
C LEU A 234 6.32 -4.73 7.61
N LEU A 235 7.21 -5.48 8.29
CA LEU A 235 7.47 -6.89 7.98
C LEU A 235 7.84 -7.12 6.51
N ARG A 236 8.57 -6.16 5.91
CA ARG A 236 8.95 -6.16 4.47
C ARG A 236 7.77 -6.16 3.50
N SER A 237 6.59 -5.74 3.94
CA SER A 237 5.39 -5.62 3.12
C SER A 237 4.92 -4.16 3.09
N GLU A 238 4.44 -3.70 1.93
CA GLU A 238 3.82 -2.38 1.81
C GLU A 238 2.36 -2.49 2.25
N ILE A 239 1.97 -1.63 3.18
CA ILE A 239 0.62 -1.60 3.74
C ILE A 239 0.04 -0.21 3.54
N ASP A 240 -1.05 -0.13 2.81
CA ASP A 240 -1.80 1.09 2.52
C ASP A 240 -2.79 1.36 3.65
N ILE A 241 -2.51 2.39 4.45
CA ILE A 241 -3.34 2.85 5.56
C ILE A 241 -4.13 4.06 5.11
N ARG A 242 -5.46 3.96 5.17
CA ARG A 242 -6.39 5.02 4.81
C ARG A 242 -7.17 5.46 6.02
N CYS A 243 -7.05 6.73 6.38
CA CYS A 243 -7.77 7.35 7.47
C CYS A 243 -9.17 7.76 6.99
N ALA A 244 -10.18 7.42 7.79
CA ALA A 244 -11.55 7.87 7.58
C ALA A 244 -12.07 8.57 8.84
N THR A 245 -12.87 9.60 8.65
CA THR A 245 -13.62 10.22 9.73
C THR A 245 -14.86 9.39 10.08
N PRO A 246 -15.48 9.59 11.25
CA PRO A 246 -16.77 8.98 11.55
C PRO A 246 -17.87 9.27 10.51
N GLY A 247 -17.80 10.42 9.83
CA GLY A 247 -18.79 10.84 8.84
C GLY A 247 -18.62 10.26 7.44
N ASP A 248 -17.42 9.75 7.09
CA ASP A 248 -17.10 9.25 5.74
C ASP A 248 -16.51 7.83 5.73
N ARG A 249 -16.40 7.17 6.90
CA ARG A 249 -15.93 5.78 7.07
C ARG A 249 -16.55 4.81 6.06
N GLY A 250 -17.86 4.89 5.85
CA GLY A 250 -18.58 4.06 4.90
C GLY A 250 -18.10 4.25 3.47
N THR A 251 -17.92 5.51 3.06
CA THR A 251 -17.40 5.86 1.73
C THR A 251 -15.95 5.39 1.58
N VAL A 252 -15.07 5.68 2.54
CA VAL A 252 -13.65 5.29 2.47
C VAL A 252 -13.51 3.77 2.44
N LEU A 253 -14.25 3.04 3.28
CA LEU A 253 -14.22 1.58 3.31
C LEU A 253 -14.76 0.97 2.01
N PHE A 254 -15.86 1.49 1.46
CA PHE A 254 -16.41 1.07 0.17
C PHE A 254 -15.37 1.23 -0.95
N MET A 255 -14.80 2.43 -1.10
CA MET A 255 -13.81 2.73 -2.13
C MET A 255 -12.53 1.89 -1.97
N SER A 256 -12.14 1.60 -0.73
CA SER A 256 -10.92 0.84 -0.44
C SER A 256 -11.12 -0.67 -0.49
N THR A 257 -12.36 -1.15 -0.37
CA THR A 257 -12.70 -2.57 -0.54
C THR A 257 -12.76 -2.95 -2.00
N GLY A 258 -13.31 -2.07 -2.85
CA GLY A 258 -13.47 -2.37 -4.27
C GLY A 258 -14.47 -3.50 -4.55
N SER A 259 -14.33 -4.23 -5.67
CA SER A 259 -13.32 -4.03 -6.72
C SER A 259 -13.46 -2.66 -7.43
N GLN A 260 -12.48 -2.28 -8.26
CA GLN A 260 -12.58 -1.01 -9.01
C GLN A 260 -13.74 -1.03 -10.01
N GLU A 261 -14.04 -2.19 -10.58
CA GLU A 261 -15.21 -2.43 -11.42
C GLU A 261 -16.49 -2.20 -10.63
N HIS A 262 -16.61 -2.79 -9.44
CA HIS A 262 -17.76 -2.59 -8.55
C HIS A 262 -17.97 -1.11 -8.19
N VAL A 263 -16.89 -0.45 -7.75
CA VAL A 263 -16.92 0.98 -7.39
C VAL A 263 -17.31 1.84 -8.59
N GLY A 264 -16.74 1.56 -9.76
CA GLY A 264 -17.03 2.26 -11.00
C GLY A 264 -18.49 2.13 -11.44
N GLU A 265 -19.09 0.95 -11.30
CA GLU A 265 -20.51 0.74 -11.63
C GLU A 265 -21.46 1.49 -10.70
N ILE A 266 -21.17 1.53 -9.39
CA ILE A 266 -21.92 2.34 -8.43
C ILE A 266 -21.74 3.84 -8.74
N ALA A 267 -20.51 4.27 -9.04
CA ALA A 267 -20.21 5.66 -9.39
C ALA A 267 -20.95 6.12 -10.65
N ARG A 268 -21.20 5.24 -11.63
CA ARG A 268 -22.03 5.58 -12.81
C ARG A 268 -23.49 5.90 -12.44
N LYS A 269 -24.01 5.32 -11.35
CA LYS A 269 -25.37 5.60 -10.84
C LYS A 269 -25.41 6.88 -10.00
N ALA A 270 -24.36 7.13 -9.20
CA ALA A 270 -24.18 8.36 -8.44
C ALA A 270 -22.70 8.80 -8.48
N PRO A 271 -22.34 9.80 -9.32
CA PRO A 271 -20.95 10.18 -9.61
C PRO A 271 -20.07 10.55 -8.43
N ARG A 272 -20.64 10.79 -7.24
CA ARG A 272 -19.92 10.88 -5.97
C ARG A 272 -20.88 10.46 -4.86
N PRO A 273 -20.79 9.24 -4.31
CA PRO A 273 -21.37 9.02 -3.00
C PRO A 273 -20.61 9.96 -2.07
N GLY A 274 -21.24 11.09 -1.70
CA GLY A 274 -20.68 12.01 -0.71
C GLY A 274 -20.35 11.26 0.60
N PRO A 275 -19.78 11.94 1.60
CA PRO A 275 -19.38 11.29 2.84
C PRO A 275 -20.56 10.53 3.46
N CYS A 276 -20.35 9.24 3.71
CA CYS A 276 -21.29 8.30 4.34
C CYS A 276 -20.62 7.64 5.55
N ALA A 277 -21.33 7.58 6.68
CA ALA A 277 -20.83 6.95 7.89
C ALA A 277 -20.75 5.41 7.77
N SER A 278 -21.63 4.81 6.96
CA SER A 278 -21.66 3.36 6.70
C SER A 278 -21.68 3.03 5.20
N GLU A 279 -21.20 1.83 4.85
CA GLU A 279 -21.31 1.34 3.46
C GLU A 279 -22.76 1.15 3.05
N ALA A 280 -23.64 0.79 3.99
CA ALA A 280 -25.07 0.68 3.72
C ALA A 280 -25.66 2.01 3.22
N ASP A 281 -25.21 3.14 3.77
CA ASP A 281 -25.64 4.47 3.31
C ASP A 281 -25.15 4.78 1.88
N VAL A 282 -23.96 4.28 1.49
CA VAL A 282 -23.44 4.40 0.13
C VAL A 282 -24.39 3.71 -0.86
N TYR A 283 -24.78 2.47 -0.57
CA TYR A 283 -25.72 1.72 -1.42
C TYR A 283 -27.13 2.31 -1.39
N ALA A 284 -27.61 2.76 -0.22
CA ALA A 284 -28.94 3.36 -0.08
C ALA A 284 -29.12 4.61 -0.96
N ARG A 285 -28.06 5.42 -1.15
CA ARG A 285 -28.09 6.59 -2.04
C ARG A 285 -28.33 6.26 -3.51
N VAL A 286 -27.98 5.06 -3.94
CA VAL A 286 -28.24 4.57 -5.31
C VAL A 286 -29.43 3.60 -5.37
N GLY A 287 -30.21 3.51 -4.29
CA GLY A 287 -31.40 2.65 -4.21
C GLY A 287 -31.07 1.15 -4.19
N LEU A 288 -29.89 0.77 -3.70
CA LEU A 288 -29.45 -0.62 -3.59
C LEU A 288 -29.37 -1.06 -2.12
N PRO A 289 -29.59 -2.36 -1.84
CA PRO A 289 -29.24 -2.92 -0.54
C PRO A 289 -27.71 -2.97 -0.37
N TRP A 290 -27.26 -3.15 0.87
CA TRP A 290 -25.84 -3.41 1.12
C TRP A 290 -25.39 -4.69 0.41
N ILE A 291 -24.28 -4.61 -0.31
CA ILE A 291 -23.70 -5.73 -1.07
C ILE A 291 -22.48 -6.26 -0.29
N PRO A 292 -22.47 -7.56 0.10
CA PRO A 292 -21.34 -8.16 0.81
C PRO A 292 -20.02 -8.04 0.02
N PRO A 293 -18.87 -7.76 0.67
CA PRO A 293 -17.57 -7.65 0.01
C PRO A 293 -17.19 -8.84 -0.89
N GLU A 294 -17.56 -10.05 -0.51
CA GLU A 294 -17.21 -11.32 -1.16
C GLU A 294 -17.80 -11.45 -2.58
N VAL A 295 -18.79 -10.64 -2.93
CA VAL A 295 -19.43 -10.67 -4.26
C VAL A 295 -19.16 -9.41 -5.10
N ARG A 296 -18.32 -8.48 -4.61
CA ARG A 296 -18.04 -7.19 -5.28
C ARG A 296 -16.99 -7.32 -6.38
N ASN A 297 -17.35 -8.03 -7.44
CA ASN A 297 -16.44 -8.39 -8.52
C ASN A 297 -16.73 -7.65 -9.84
N GLY A 298 -17.76 -6.78 -9.89
CA GLY A 298 -18.18 -6.12 -11.12
C GLY A 298 -18.73 -7.10 -12.17
N SER A 299 -19.36 -8.19 -11.71
CA SER A 299 -19.81 -9.31 -12.52
C SER A 299 -21.31 -9.59 -12.32
N GLY A 300 -22.13 -8.53 -12.32
CA GLY A 300 -23.60 -8.60 -12.26
C GLY A 300 -24.21 -8.57 -10.86
N GLU A 301 -23.40 -8.47 -9.80
CA GLU A 301 -23.87 -8.38 -8.41
C GLU A 301 -24.75 -7.14 -8.16
N ILE A 302 -24.49 -6.04 -8.87
CA ILE A 302 -25.27 -4.80 -8.75
C ILE A 302 -26.67 -4.96 -9.36
N GLU A 303 -26.78 -5.65 -10.49
CA GLU A 303 -28.09 -5.99 -11.08
C GLU A 303 -28.84 -6.96 -10.17
N ALA A 304 -28.17 -7.99 -9.68
CA ALA A 304 -28.74 -8.96 -8.75
C ALA A 304 -29.25 -8.27 -7.48
N ALA A 305 -28.48 -7.35 -6.90
CA ALA A 305 -28.88 -6.54 -5.74
C ALA A 305 -30.15 -5.72 -6.01
N GLY A 306 -30.23 -5.04 -7.16
CA GLY A 306 -31.42 -4.27 -7.53
C GLY A 306 -32.68 -5.13 -7.73
N ARG A 307 -32.50 -6.42 -8.01
CA ARG A 307 -33.59 -7.40 -8.16
C ARG A 307 -33.82 -8.25 -6.90
N SER A 308 -33.10 -7.98 -5.81
CA SER A 308 -33.12 -8.80 -4.59
C SER A 308 -32.77 -10.28 -4.84
N LEU A 309 -31.82 -10.52 -5.75
CA LEU A 309 -31.33 -11.84 -6.17
C LEU A 309 -29.90 -12.11 -5.71
N LEU A 310 -29.39 -11.38 -4.71
CA LEU A 310 -28.10 -11.70 -4.11
C LEU A 310 -28.16 -13.08 -3.44
N PRO A 311 -27.09 -13.89 -3.56
CA PRO A 311 -27.05 -15.20 -2.91
C PRO A 311 -26.98 -15.04 -1.38
N ARG A 312 -27.53 -16.01 -0.65
CA ARG A 312 -27.18 -16.21 0.76
C ARG A 312 -25.76 -16.76 0.81
N LEU A 313 -24.87 -16.05 1.49
CA LEU A 313 -23.50 -16.50 1.72
C LEU A 313 -23.45 -17.49 2.88
N VAL A 314 -22.47 -18.39 2.82
CA VAL A 314 -22.13 -19.28 3.93
C VAL A 314 -21.44 -18.47 5.00
N GLU A 315 -21.91 -18.58 6.24
CA GLU A 315 -21.31 -17.92 7.39
C GLU A 315 -20.51 -18.91 8.25
N ARG A 316 -19.67 -18.41 9.16
CA ARG A 316 -18.94 -19.27 10.11
C ARG A 316 -19.86 -20.19 10.91
N ALA A 317 -21.07 -19.72 11.25
CA ALA A 317 -22.06 -20.51 11.98
C ALA A 317 -22.67 -21.64 11.15
N ASP A 318 -22.58 -21.59 9.81
CA ASP A 318 -23.02 -22.69 8.93
C ASP A 318 -21.96 -23.81 8.84
N ILE A 319 -20.71 -23.56 9.28
CA ILE A 319 -19.61 -24.53 9.24
C ILE A 319 -19.73 -25.49 10.44
N ARG A 320 -20.17 -26.71 10.16
CA ARG A 320 -20.38 -27.77 11.18
C ARG A 320 -19.16 -28.66 11.40
N GLY A 321 -18.13 -28.57 10.57
CA GLY A 321 -16.96 -29.45 10.67
C GLY A 321 -15.95 -29.24 9.56
N ASP A 322 -14.73 -29.74 9.80
CA ASP A 322 -13.67 -29.82 8.80
C ASP A 322 -13.67 -31.22 8.16
N LEU A 323 -13.59 -31.26 6.83
CA LEU A 323 -13.72 -32.47 6.03
C LEU A 323 -12.39 -32.97 5.45
N HIS A 324 -11.27 -32.32 5.76
CA HIS A 324 -9.95 -32.76 5.29
C HIS A 324 -8.86 -32.41 6.29
N MET A 325 -8.53 -33.36 7.17
CA MET A 325 -7.46 -33.21 8.14
C MET A 325 -6.53 -34.43 8.15
N HIS A 326 -5.25 -34.21 8.42
CA HIS A 326 -4.26 -35.27 8.58
C HIS A 326 -3.77 -35.31 10.03
N SER A 327 -3.57 -36.52 10.55
CA SER A 327 -3.13 -36.79 11.89
C SER A 327 -1.68 -37.32 11.90
N THR A 328 -1.16 -37.62 13.08
CA THR A 328 0.10 -38.35 13.23
C THR A 328 0.11 -39.75 12.61
N PHE A 329 -1.03 -40.27 12.10
CA PHE A 329 -1.06 -41.53 11.36
C PHE A 329 -0.50 -41.42 9.93
N SER A 330 -0.46 -40.22 9.32
CA SER A 330 0.31 -39.95 8.09
C SER A 330 1.34 -38.84 8.25
N ASP A 331 0.98 -37.61 7.93
CA ASP A 331 1.85 -36.44 7.76
C ASP A 331 1.33 -35.20 8.48
N GLY A 332 0.25 -35.35 9.25
CA GLY A 332 -0.16 -34.37 10.25
C GLY A 332 0.82 -34.30 11.42
N GLN A 333 0.70 -33.24 12.21
CA GLN A 333 1.53 -33.00 13.39
C GLN A 333 0.81 -33.31 14.70
N ASP A 334 -0.52 -33.38 14.67
CA ASP A 334 -1.35 -33.54 15.86
C ASP A 334 -1.93 -34.95 16.00
N THR A 335 -2.04 -35.41 17.24
CA THR A 335 -2.73 -36.66 17.59
C THR A 335 -4.23 -36.53 17.39
N LEU A 336 -4.92 -37.66 17.16
CA LEU A 336 -6.38 -37.69 17.01
C LEU A 336 -7.12 -37.01 18.18
N GLU A 337 -6.68 -37.28 19.43
CA GLU A 337 -7.27 -36.70 20.63
C GLU A 337 -7.16 -35.17 20.66
N ALA A 338 -5.99 -34.64 20.26
CA ALA A 338 -5.76 -33.19 20.19
C ALA A 338 -6.61 -32.52 19.10
N MET A 339 -6.75 -33.16 17.94
CA MET A 339 -7.57 -32.66 16.83
C MET A 339 -9.06 -32.62 17.21
N ILE A 340 -9.59 -33.71 17.78
CA ILE A 340 -10.99 -33.78 18.23
C ILE A 340 -11.26 -32.74 19.33
N THR A 341 -10.34 -32.59 20.28
CA THR A 341 -10.46 -31.58 21.35
C THR A 341 -10.52 -30.16 20.77
N SER A 342 -9.64 -29.84 19.82
CA SER A 342 -9.61 -28.54 19.16
C SER A 342 -10.88 -28.28 18.33
N ALA A 343 -11.36 -29.28 17.60
CA ALA A 343 -12.61 -29.19 16.84
C ALA A 343 -13.81 -28.94 17.74
N ALA A 344 -13.88 -29.60 18.90
CA ALA A 344 -14.92 -29.35 19.90
C ALA A 344 -14.86 -27.93 20.47
N LEU A 345 -13.66 -27.38 20.71
CA LEU A 345 -13.48 -25.98 21.14
C LEU A 345 -13.91 -24.98 20.06
N LEU A 346 -13.76 -25.33 18.77
CA LEU A 346 -14.26 -24.54 17.64
C LEU A 346 -15.77 -24.68 17.44
N GLY A 347 -16.45 -25.57 18.17
CA GLY A 347 -17.89 -25.81 18.06
C GLY A 347 -18.29 -26.69 16.88
N TYR A 348 -17.35 -27.43 16.30
CA TYR A 348 -17.67 -28.39 15.24
C TYR A 348 -18.46 -29.60 15.78
N GLU A 349 -19.43 -30.05 14.99
CA GLU A 349 -20.23 -31.26 15.23
C GLU A 349 -19.48 -32.52 14.79
N TYR A 350 -18.64 -32.41 13.76
CA TYR A 350 -17.87 -33.52 13.22
C TYR A 350 -16.53 -33.06 12.63
N VAL A 351 -15.61 -34.00 12.49
CA VAL A 351 -14.37 -33.85 11.69
C VAL A 351 -14.16 -35.10 10.85
N ALA A 352 -13.55 -34.96 9.67
CA ALA A 352 -13.08 -36.07 8.87
C ALA A 352 -11.55 -36.17 8.94
N ILE A 353 -11.06 -37.31 9.44
CA ILE A 353 -9.64 -37.65 9.43
C ILE A 353 -9.35 -38.40 8.13
N THR A 354 -8.56 -37.79 7.27
CA THR A 354 -8.34 -38.20 5.88
C THR A 354 -6.85 -38.42 5.61
N ASP A 355 -6.20 -39.18 6.50
CA ASP A 355 -4.79 -39.53 6.40
C ASP A 355 -4.45 -40.18 5.05
N HIS A 356 -3.24 -39.94 4.56
CA HIS A 356 -2.77 -40.44 3.28
C HIS A 356 -2.71 -41.98 3.23
N SER A 357 -3.01 -42.54 2.06
CA SER A 357 -2.74 -43.94 1.77
C SER A 357 -1.23 -44.21 1.62
N THR A 358 -0.83 -45.47 1.69
CA THR A 358 0.57 -45.91 1.58
C THR A 358 1.27 -45.46 0.30
N SER A 359 0.54 -45.30 -0.80
CA SER A 359 1.10 -44.81 -2.08
C SER A 359 1.24 -43.29 -2.14
N ALA A 360 0.45 -42.55 -1.36
CA ALA A 360 0.49 -41.09 -1.30
C ALA A 360 1.53 -40.57 -0.29
N ALA A 361 1.81 -41.34 0.78
CA ALA A 361 2.83 -40.98 1.76
C ALA A 361 4.28 -41.01 1.22
N ALA A 362 4.49 -41.59 0.03
CA ALA A 362 5.81 -41.81 -0.57
C ALA A 362 6.41 -40.59 -1.31
N SER A 363 5.69 -39.46 -1.41
CA SER A 363 6.16 -38.25 -2.08
C SER A 363 6.81 -37.22 -1.14
N ARG A 364 7.40 -37.66 -0.03
CA ARG A 364 8.18 -36.80 0.88
C ARG A 364 9.54 -36.42 0.31
#